data_AF-A0A3B8ISM7-F1
#
_entry.id   AF-A0A3B8ISM7-F1
#
_cell.length_a   1.000
_cell.length_b   1.000
_cell.length_c   1.000
_cell.angle_alpha   90.00
_cell.angle_beta   90.00
_cell.angle_gamma   90.00
#
_symmetry.space_group_name_H-M   'P 1'
#
loop_
_entity.id
_entity.type
_entity.pdbx_description
1 polymer ?
#
loop_
_entity_poly.entity_id
_entity_poly.type
_entity_poly.pdbx_seq_one_letter_code
_entity_poly.pdbx_strand_id
1 'polypeptide(L)'
;KTGWTLDKLRAAAYDPYMPGFADMVPGLVSAMEADRLSVPDPNLYEQLKDWDFKWSVESVPTTLAHFWATEMVRLVRESGAETPEGVYPYIAEGAPDAMRLAALSNVVNTLTEDFGSWEVPFGEVNRYQRINSEIVQPFSDDQPSIPVKFASGRWGSLAAYGARKYPGTKRMYGTRGNSFVAFVEFGDRLSAHSISTGGGSDNPQSKHFDDQAQMYADAEFKQVRFYREDVEADAEKAYHPGE
;
A
#
# COMPACT_ATOMS: atom_id res chain seq x y z
N LYS A 1 22.36 -0.64 -13.87
CA LYS A 1 21.76 0.60 -14.44
C LYS A 1 22.76 1.74 -14.28
N THR A 2 23.01 2.54 -15.32
CA THR A 2 23.87 3.75 -15.28
C THR A 2 23.06 5.00 -15.67
N GLY A 3 23.57 6.21 -15.38
CA GLY A 3 22.91 7.46 -15.74
C GLY A 3 21.66 7.80 -14.91
N TRP A 4 21.81 7.79 -13.58
CA TRP A 4 20.76 8.16 -12.63
C TRP A 4 20.43 9.65 -12.70
N THR A 5 19.14 9.95 -12.58
CA THR A 5 18.58 11.29 -12.36
C THR A 5 17.59 11.20 -11.19
N LEU A 6 17.19 12.32 -10.59
CA LEU A 6 16.15 12.32 -9.55
C LEU A 6 14.88 11.62 -10.00
N ASP A 7 14.44 11.84 -11.25
CA ASP A 7 13.26 11.19 -11.81
C ASP A 7 13.42 9.67 -11.94
N LYS A 8 14.57 9.19 -12.42
CA LYS A 8 14.84 7.75 -12.53
C LYS A 8 14.91 7.10 -11.15
N LEU A 9 15.49 7.79 -10.16
CA LEU A 9 15.55 7.31 -8.79
C LEU A 9 14.16 7.22 -8.17
N ARG A 10 13.33 8.26 -8.36
CA ARG A 10 11.93 8.27 -7.94
C ARG A 10 11.13 7.16 -8.60
N ALA A 11 11.23 7.00 -9.91
CA ALA A 11 10.55 5.94 -10.65
C ALA A 11 10.96 4.54 -10.17
N ALA A 12 12.24 4.33 -9.83
CA ALA A 12 12.70 3.06 -9.28
C ALA A 12 12.20 2.81 -7.84
N ALA A 13 12.14 3.85 -7.00
CA ALA A 13 11.64 3.72 -5.63
C ALA A 13 10.12 3.49 -5.53
N TYR A 14 9.38 3.93 -6.56
CA TYR A 14 7.93 3.77 -6.69
C TYR A 14 7.53 2.77 -7.79
N ASP A 15 8.43 1.84 -8.13
CA ASP A 15 8.09 0.73 -9.02
C ASP A 15 6.93 -0.08 -8.41
N PRO A 16 5.81 -0.25 -9.13
CA PRO A 16 4.63 -0.88 -8.57
C PRO A 16 4.70 -2.41 -8.50
N TYR A 17 5.72 -3.03 -9.10
CA TYR A 17 5.86 -4.49 -9.16
C TYR A 17 6.08 -5.11 -7.77
N MET A 18 5.32 -6.16 -7.46
CA MET A 18 5.37 -6.88 -6.19
C MET A 18 5.92 -8.30 -6.41
N PRO A 19 7.24 -8.52 -6.22
CA PRO A 19 7.85 -9.82 -6.48
C PRO A 19 7.28 -10.94 -5.61
N GLY A 20 6.86 -10.65 -4.37
CA GLY A 20 6.25 -11.67 -3.51
C GLY A 20 4.97 -12.27 -4.10
N PHE A 21 4.20 -11.50 -4.86
CA PHE A 21 3.03 -12.05 -5.56
C PHE A 21 3.40 -12.79 -6.83
N ALA A 22 4.46 -12.40 -7.52
CA ALA A 22 4.98 -13.16 -8.65
C ALA A 22 5.42 -14.58 -8.24
N ASP A 23 5.87 -14.76 -6.99
CA ASP A 23 6.22 -16.08 -6.46
C ASP A 23 4.99 -16.88 -5.99
N MET A 24 4.03 -16.24 -5.30
CA MET A 24 2.93 -16.94 -4.63
C MET A 24 1.66 -17.15 -5.49
N VAL A 25 1.29 -16.17 -6.32
CA VAL A 25 0.03 -16.16 -7.07
C VAL A 25 -0.02 -17.25 -8.16
N PRO A 26 1.07 -17.58 -8.89
CA PRO A 26 1.04 -18.67 -9.87
C PRO A 26 0.58 -20.02 -9.29
N GLY A 27 0.94 -20.31 -8.02
CA GLY A 27 0.47 -21.51 -7.33
C GLY A 27 -1.05 -21.49 -7.06
N LEU A 28 -1.62 -20.32 -6.73
CA LEU A 28 -3.07 -20.17 -6.62
C LEU A 28 -3.76 -20.34 -7.97
N VAL A 29 -3.24 -19.71 -9.02
CA VAL A 29 -3.79 -19.82 -10.39
C VAL A 29 -3.80 -21.28 -10.84
N SER A 30 -2.70 -22.01 -10.60
CA SER A 30 -2.61 -23.44 -10.92
C SER A 30 -3.64 -24.28 -10.16
N ALA A 31 -3.86 -24.01 -8.87
CA ALA A 31 -4.88 -24.69 -8.08
C ALA A 31 -6.30 -24.42 -8.61
N MET A 32 -6.59 -23.18 -9.03
CA MET A 32 -7.88 -22.81 -9.64
C MET A 32 -8.10 -23.52 -10.99
N GLU A 33 -7.05 -23.71 -11.79
CA GLU A 33 -7.13 -24.44 -13.07
C GLU A 33 -7.38 -25.94 -12.88
N ALA A 34 -6.78 -26.54 -11.85
CA ALA A 34 -6.98 -27.94 -11.52
C ALA A 34 -8.39 -28.21 -10.98
N ASP A 35 -8.98 -27.23 -10.29
CA ASP A 35 -10.30 -27.34 -9.65
C ASP A 35 -11.33 -26.36 -10.23
N ARG A 36 -11.43 -26.33 -11.56
CA ARG A 36 -12.33 -25.43 -12.32
C ARG A 36 -13.81 -25.48 -11.90
N LEU A 37 -14.25 -26.55 -11.23
CA LEU A 37 -15.63 -26.72 -10.77
C LEU A 37 -15.91 -26.10 -9.40
N SER A 38 -14.87 -25.83 -8.59
CA SER A 38 -15.02 -25.26 -7.25
C SER A 38 -14.79 -23.75 -7.18
N VAL A 39 -14.21 -23.15 -8.23
CA VAL A 39 -14.04 -21.70 -8.33
C VAL A 39 -15.43 -21.05 -8.47
N PRO A 40 -15.87 -20.20 -7.52
CA PRO A 40 -17.25 -19.69 -7.49
C PRO A 40 -17.62 -18.81 -8.69
N ASP A 41 -16.64 -18.14 -9.28
CA ASP A 41 -16.81 -17.19 -10.38
C ASP A 41 -15.61 -17.30 -11.35
N PRO A 42 -15.81 -17.63 -12.64
CA PRO A 42 -14.75 -17.65 -13.64
C PRO A 42 -13.97 -16.32 -13.75
N ASN A 43 -14.60 -15.18 -13.46
CA ASN A 43 -13.94 -13.88 -13.52
C ASN A 43 -12.80 -13.76 -12.48
N LEU A 44 -12.87 -14.47 -11.35
CA LEU A 44 -11.79 -14.49 -10.34
C LEU A 44 -10.47 -15.01 -10.92
N TYR A 45 -10.56 -16.07 -11.72
CA TYR A 45 -9.40 -16.66 -12.37
C TYR A 45 -8.77 -15.67 -13.37
N GLU A 46 -9.59 -15.02 -14.19
CA GLU A 46 -9.12 -14.05 -15.19
C GLU A 46 -8.43 -12.84 -14.53
N GLN A 47 -8.93 -12.37 -13.37
CA GLN A 47 -8.27 -11.29 -12.63
C GLN A 47 -6.84 -11.64 -12.21
N LEU A 48 -6.58 -12.88 -11.78
CA LEU A 48 -5.30 -13.28 -11.19
C LEU A 48 -4.32 -13.84 -12.22
N LYS A 49 -4.82 -14.51 -13.25
CA LYS A 49 -4.01 -15.16 -14.28
C LYS A 49 -3.19 -14.17 -15.10
N ASP A 50 -3.82 -13.09 -15.56
CA ASP A 50 -3.21 -12.12 -16.48
C ASP A 50 -2.66 -10.88 -15.76
N TRP A 51 -2.69 -10.86 -14.42
CA TRP A 51 -2.19 -9.75 -13.63
C TRP A 51 -0.67 -9.65 -13.70
N ASP A 52 -0.16 -8.44 -13.92
CA ASP A 52 1.27 -8.15 -14.00
C ASP A 52 1.94 -7.91 -12.64
N PHE A 53 1.25 -8.27 -11.55
CA PHE A 53 1.69 -8.13 -10.15
C PHE A 53 1.99 -6.69 -9.72
N LYS A 54 1.42 -5.69 -10.40
CA LYS A 54 1.56 -4.29 -10.04
C LYS A 54 0.37 -3.77 -9.27
N TRP A 55 0.65 -2.93 -8.28
CA TRP A 55 -0.39 -2.23 -7.55
C TRP A 55 -0.90 -1.01 -8.35
N SER A 56 -2.17 -0.67 -8.16
CA SER A 56 -2.79 0.60 -8.56
C SER A 56 -4.03 0.83 -7.69
N VAL A 57 -4.63 2.03 -7.71
CA VAL A 57 -5.88 2.25 -6.94
C VAL A 57 -7.07 1.48 -7.54
N GLU A 58 -7.06 1.23 -8.85
CA GLU A 58 -8.12 0.53 -9.58
C GLU A 58 -7.97 -0.99 -9.57
N SER A 59 -6.83 -1.51 -9.11
CA SER A 59 -6.47 -2.93 -9.26
C SER A 59 -7.28 -3.83 -8.31
N VAL A 60 -8.30 -4.48 -8.85
CA VAL A 60 -9.00 -5.60 -8.21
C VAL A 60 -8.05 -6.78 -7.87
N PRO A 61 -7.14 -7.23 -8.75
CA PRO A 61 -6.26 -8.35 -8.41
C PRO A 61 -5.29 -8.02 -7.27
N THR A 62 -4.91 -6.75 -7.08
CA THR A 62 -4.15 -6.35 -5.89
C THR A 62 -4.94 -6.59 -4.61
N THR A 63 -6.24 -6.26 -4.59
CA THR A 63 -7.12 -6.54 -3.44
C THR A 63 -7.18 -8.04 -3.18
N LEU A 64 -7.50 -8.84 -4.21
CA LEU A 64 -7.62 -10.29 -4.10
C LEU A 64 -6.33 -10.91 -3.57
N ALA A 65 -5.18 -10.59 -4.18
CA ALA A 65 -3.89 -11.14 -3.79
C ALA A 65 -3.46 -10.70 -2.38
N HIS A 66 -3.71 -9.44 -2.00
CA HIS A 66 -3.39 -8.94 -0.66
C HIS A 66 -4.18 -9.67 0.43
N PHE A 67 -5.50 -9.76 0.26
CA PHE A 67 -6.37 -10.43 1.21
C PHE A 67 -6.08 -11.93 1.24
N TRP A 68 -5.88 -12.55 0.08
CA TRP A 68 -5.55 -13.97 -0.03
C TRP A 68 -4.23 -14.31 0.65
N ALA A 69 -3.15 -13.59 0.38
CA ALA A 69 -1.86 -13.87 1.00
C ALA A 69 -1.88 -13.60 2.52
N THR A 70 -2.66 -12.60 2.97
CA THR A 70 -2.88 -12.35 4.40
C THR A 70 -3.60 -13.52 5.06
N GLU A 71 -4.65 -14.04 4.41
CA GLU A 71 -5.40 -15.20 4.87
C GLU A 71 -4.55 -16.48 4.85
N MET A 72 -3.74 -16.69 3.81
CA MET A 72 -2.78 -17.79 3.74
C MET A 72 -1.79 -17.75 4.91
N VAL A 73 -1.24 -16.57 5.24
CA VAL A 73 -0.36 -16.43 6.42
C VAL A 73 -1.09 -16.81 7.71
N ARG A 74 -2.37 -16.47 7.84
CA ARG A 74 -3.20 -16.85 9.00
C ARG A 74 -3.38 -18.37 9.05
N LEU A 75 -3.87 -18.98 7.97
CA LEU A 75 -4.14 -20.41 7.88
C LEU A 75 -2.89 -21.26 8.08
N VAL A 76 -1.75 -20.87 7.50
CA VAL A 76 -0.48 -21.60 7.69
C VAL A 76 -0.07 -21.56 9.16
N ARG A 77 -0.17 -20.41 9.82
CA ARG A 77 0.15 -20.30 11.26
C ARG A 77 -0.78 -21.13 12.14
N GLU A 78 -2.06 -21.14 11.84
CA GLU A 78 -3.06 -21.91 12.58
C GLU A 78 -2.96 -23.42 12.35
N SER A 79 -2.52 -23.83 11.15
CA SER A 79 -2.34 -25.25 10.82
C SER A 79 -1.22 -25.94 11.61
N GLY A 80 -0.30 -25.16 12.21
CA GLY A 80 0.89 -25.68 12.87
C GLY A 80 1.93 -26.24 11.90
N ALA A 81 1.82 -25.96 10.60
CA ALA A 81 2.77 -26.42 9.60
C ALA A 81 4.21 -25.96 9.92
N GLU A 82 5.17 -26.89 9.80
CA GLU A 82 6.58 -26.57 9.93
C GLU A 82 7.04 -25.79 8.69
N THR A 83 7.54 -24.57 8.92
CA THR A 83 7.98 -23.65 7.86
C THR A 83 9.45 -23.27 8.07
N PRO A 84 10.40 -24.21 7.88
CA PRO A 84 11.82 -24.00 8.20
C PRO A 84 12.45 -22.86 7.40
N GLU A 85 11.99 -22.63 6.17
CA GLU A 85 12.44 -21.54 5.29
C GLU A 85 11.57 -20.27 5.43
N GLY A 86 10.56 -20.32 6.29
CA GLY A 86 9.63 -19.23 6.57
C GLY A 86 8.26 -19.41 5.90
N VAL A 87 7.30 -18.60 6.36
CA VAL A 87 5.89 -18.71 5.95
C VAL A 87 5.66 -18.39 4.47
N TYR A 88 6.40 -17.44 3.89
CA TYR A 88 6.17 -17.01 2.50
C TYR A 88 6.70 -18.02 1.47
N PRO A 89 7.93 -18.57 1.59
CA PRO A 89 8.35 -19.68 0.73
C PRO A 89 7.43 -20.89 0.83
N TYR A 90 6.94 -21.21 2.04
CA TYR A 90 5.94 -22.27 2.19
C TYR A 90 4.63 -21.94 1.46
N ILE A 91 4.12 -20.70 1.54
CA ILE A 91 2.94 -20.30 0.76
C ILE A 91 3.22 -20.35 -0.75
N ALA A 92 4.44 -20.02 -1.20
CA ALA A 92 4.78 -20.09 -2.62
C ALA A 92 4.79 -21.54 -3.11
N GLU A 93 5.50 -22.44 -2.42
CA GLU A 93 5.87 -23.75 -2.96
C GLU A 93 5.25 -24.95 -2.23
N GLY A 94 5.00 -24.84 -0.93
CA GLY A 94 4.64 -25.98 -0.07
C GLY A 94 3.17 -26.06 0.36
N ALA A 95 2.42 -24.97 0.26
CA ALA A 95 1.04 -24.94 0.73
C ALA A 95 0.11 -25.79 -0.15
N PRO A 96 -0.73 -26.67 0.43
CA PRO A 96 -1.66 -27.50 -0.33
C PRO A 96 -2.69 -26.67 -1.10
N ASP A 97 -3.07 -27.13 -2.30
CA ASP A 97 -4.06 -26.45 -3.15
C ASP A 97 -5.39 -26.22 -2.43
N ALA A 98 -5.86 -27.20 -1.66
CA ALA A 98 -7.07 -27.06 -0.85
C ALA A 98 -7.01 -25.88 0.14
N MET A 99 -5.83 -25.60 0.71
CA MET A 99 -5.62 -24.44 1.59
C MET A 99 -5.66 -23.14 0.79
N ARG A 100 -5.05 -23.11 -0.41
CA ARG A 100 -5.04 -21.94 -1.30
C ARG A 100 -6.47 -21.57 -1.73
N LEU A 101 -7.26 -22.56 -2.14
CA LEU A 101 -8.64 -22.39 -2.57
C LEU A 101 -9.56 -22.02 -1.41
N ALA A 102 -9.37 -22.62 -0.22
CA ALA A 102 -10.10 -22.23 0.99
C ALA A 102 -9.82 -20.77 1.38
N ALA A 103 -8.57 -20.33 1.34
CA ALA A 103 -8.21 -18.93 1.57
C ALA A 103 -8.90 -17.99 0.57
N LEU A 104 -8.91 -18.34 -0.72
CA LEU A 104 -9.57 -17.53 -1.75
C LEU A 104 -11.08 -17.44 -1.50
N SER A 105 -11.73 -18.55 -1.17
CA SER A 105 -13.16 -18.59 -0.84
C SER A 105 -13.48 -17.69 0.36
N ASN A 106 -12.68 -17.74 1.43
CA ASN A 106 -12.83 -16.86 2.60
C ASN A 106 -12.71 -15.38 2.22
N VAL A 107 -11.78 -15.04 1.33
CA VAL A 107 -11.58 -13.66 0.85
C VAL A 107 -12.76 -13.17 0.02
N VAL A 108 -13.26 -13.99 -0.91
CA VAL A 108 -14.43 -13.65 -1.74
C VAL A 108 -15.65 -13.38 -0.86
N ASN A 109 -15.89 -14.24 0.14
CA ASN A 109 -16.98 -14.05 1.09
C ASN A 109 -16.80 -12.78 1.90
N THR A 110 -15.59 -12.56 2.46
CA THR A 110 -15.29 -11.37 3.27
C THR A 110 -15.50 -10.07 2.47
N LEU A 111 -14.99 -10.01 1.24
CA LEU A 111 -15.15 -8.82 0.39
C LEU A 111 -16.61 -8.60 0.01
N THR A 112 -17.34 -9.67 -0.32
CA THR A 112 -18.76 -9.59 -0.67
C THR A 112 -19.61 -9.12 0.52
N GLU A 113 -19.35 -9.64 1.72
CA GLU A 113 -20.04 -9.23 2.95
C GLU A 113 -19.74 -7.76 3.32
N ASP A 114 -18.48 -7.34 3.18
CA ASP A 114 -18.06 -6.00 3.56
C ASP A 114 -18.47 -4.94 2.52
N PHE A 115 -18.29 -5.22 1.23
CA PHE A 115 -18.38 -4.23 0.16
C PHE A 115 -19.51 -4.52 -0.85
N GLY A 116 -20.23 -5.63 -0.71
CA GLY A 116 -21.32 -6.04 -1.60
C GLY A 116 -20.86 -6.79 -2.86
N SER A 117 -19.55 -6.86 -3.12
CA SER A 117 -18.93 -7.62 -4.21
C SER A 117 -17.49 -7.99 -3.85
N TRP A 118 -16.95 -9.03 -4.49
CA TRP A 118 -15.52 -9.35 -4.42
C TRP A 118 -14.67 -8.48 -5.37
N GLU A 119 -15.28 -7.85 -6.38
CA GLU A 119 -14.63 -6.98 -7.37
C GLU A 119 -14.34 -5.58 -6.79
N VAL A 120 -13.53 -5.54 -5.73
CA VAL A 120 -13.24 -4.30 -5.00
C VAL A 120 -11.88 -3.74 -5.44
N PRO A 121 -11.81 -2.53 -6.01
CA PRO A 121 -10.53 -1.88 -6.33
C PRO A 121 -9.66 -1.67 -5.09
N PHE A 122 -8.34 -1.78 -5.22
CA PHE A 122 -7.43 -1.70 -4.07
C PHE A 122 -7.48 -0.36 -3.33
N GLY A 123 -7.69 0.75 -4.04
CA GLY A 123 -7.86 2.06 -3.45
C GLY A 123 -9.12 2.18 -2.59
N GLU A 124 -10.14 1.34 -2.78
CA GLU A 124 -11.34 1.32 -1.94
C GLU A 124 -11.03 0.70 -0.57
N VAL A 125 -10.18 -0.32 -0.52
CA VAL A 125 -9.83 -1.01 0.73
C VAL A 125 -8.59 -0.43 1.42
N ASN A 126 -7.67 0.21 0.71
CA ASN A 126 -6.39 0.68 1.25
C ASN A 126 -6.38 2.21 1.33
N ARG A 127 -6.56 2.75 2.54
CA ARG A 127 -6.84 4.18 2.74
C ARG A 127 -5.83 4.85 3.67
N TYR A 128 -5.56 6.12 3.39
CA TYR A 128 -5.01 7.05 4.35
C TYR A 128 -6.14 7.86 4.98
N GLN A 129 -6.10 8.02 6.30
CA GLN A 129 -7.04 8.87 7.02
C GLN A 129 -6.34 9.48 8.24
N ARG A 130 -6.57 10.77 8.44
CA ARG A 130 -6.10 11.51 9.62
C ARG A 130 -7.26 12.36 10.12
N ILE A 131 -7.95 11.89 11.15
CA ILE A 131 -9.19 12.53 11.64
C ILE A 131 -8.87 13.72 12.56
N ASN A 132 -7.84 13.56 13.41
CA ASN A 132 -7.50 14.53 14.45
C ASN A 132 -6.01 14.46 14.83
N SER A 133 -5.62 15.14 15.90
CA SER A 133 -4.22 15.23 16.37
C SER A 133 -3.79 14.08 17.29
N GLU A 134 -4.62 13.06 17.51
CA GLU A 134 -4.29 11.98 18.44
C GLU A 134 -3.09 11.17 17.95
N ILE A 135 -2.21 10.77 18.86
CA ILE A 135 -1.05 9.93 18.51
C ILE A 135 -1.52 8.57 17.97
N VAL A 136 -2.51 7.98 18.64
CA VAL A 136 -3.21 6.80 18.16
C VAL A 136 -4.42 7.27 17.38
N GLN A 137 -4.30 7.31 16.06
CA GLN A 137 -5.38 7.80 15.20
C GLN A 137 -6.63 6.92 15.33
N PRO A 138 -7.81 7.52 15.58
CA PRO A 138 -9.06 6.83 15.33
C PRO A 138 -9.26 6.68 13.82
N PHE A 139 -9.99 5.64 13.42
CA PHE A 139 -10.36 5.39 12.04
C PHE A 139 -11.86 5.12 11.92
N SER A 140 -12.45 5.57 10.82
CA SER A 140 -13.87 5.39 10.54
C SER A 140 -14.12 5.41 9.04
N ASP A 141 -14.87 4.42 8.57
CA ASP A 141 -15.29 4.33 7.17
C ASP A 141 -16.31 5.42 6.78
N ASP A 142 -16.91 6.08 7.76
CA ASP A 142 -17.86 7.19 7.58
C ASP A 142 -17.17 8.56 7.45
N GLN A 143 -15.86 8.62 7.71
CA GLN A 143 -15.07 9.85 7.60
C GLN A 143 -14.30 9.89 6.27
N PRO A 144 -13.99 11.09 5.75
CA PRO A 144 -13.17 11.23 4.55
C PRO A 144 -11.84 10.49 4.68
N SER A 145 -11.39 9.92 3.58
CA SER A 145 -10.09 9.23 3.48
C SER A 145 -9.58 9.30 2.05
N ILE A 146 -8.29 9.05 1.85
CA ILE A 146 -7.60 9.11 0.55
C ILE A 146 -7.21 7.70 0.11
N PRO A 147 -7.49 7.27 -1.14
CA PRO A 147 -7.01 5.98 -1.65
C PRO A 147 -5.48 5.99 -1.73
N VAL A 148 -4.84 4.93 -1.24
CA VAL A 148 -3.39 4.76 -1.36
C VAL A 148 -3.09 3.58 -2.28
N LYS A 149 -2.38 3.84 -3.37
CA LYS A 149 -2.00 2.81 -4.36
C LYS A 149 -0.90 1.87 -3.88
N PHE A 150 -0.10 2.29 -2.91
CA PHE A 150 1.07 1.55 -2.44
C PHE A 150 0.66 0.30 -1.63
N ALA A 151 1.31 -0.82 -1.93
CA ALA A 151 1.13 -2.04 -1.16
C ALA A 151 2.13 -2.17 0.00
N SER A 152 1.90 -3.17 0.86
CA SER A 152 2.80 -3.48 1.96
C SER A 152 4.16 -3.96 1.44
N GLY A 153 5.25 -3.49 2.05
CA GLY A 153 6.59 -4.02 1.79
C GLY A 153 6.73 -5.53 2.09
N ARG A 154 5.79 -6.10 2.85
CA ARG A 154 5.66 -7.56 3.03
C ARG A 154 5.55 -8.33 1.70
N TRP A 155 4.95 -7.71 0.69
CA TRP A 155 4.75 -8.31 -0.64
C TRP A 155 5.82 -7.88 -1.65
N GLY A 156 6.88 -7.20 -1.17
CA GLY A 156 7.98 -6.71 -1.99
C GLY A 156 7.79 -5.30 -2.56
N SER A 157 6.75 -4.56 -2.16
CA SER A 157 6.59 -3.16 -2.56
C SER A 157 7.68 -2.27 -1.93
N LEU A 158 8.45 -1.57 -2.77
CA LEU A 158 9.47 -0.61 -2.31
C LEU A 158 8.84 0.67 -1.76
N ALA A 159 7.82 1.19 -2.43
CA ALA A 159 6.90 2.15 -1.84
C ALA A 159 6.02 1.41 -0.83
N ALA A 160 6.50 1.27 0.40
CA ALA A 160 5.84 0.45 1.40
C ALA A 160 4.75 1.23 2.12
N TYR A 161 3.54 0.68 2.14
CA TYR A 161 2.42 1.19 2.94
C TYR A 161 1.77 0.05 3.72
N GLY A 162 1.93 0.09 5.04
CA GLY A 162 1.44 -0.93 5.95
C GLY A 162 0.08 -0.56 6.52
N ALA A 163 -0.97 -1.02 5.86
CA ALA A 163 -2.36 -0.89 6.31
C ALA A 163 -2.92 -2.18 6.91
N ARG A 164 -3.98 -2.02 7.73
CA ARG A 164 -4.80 -3.11 8.26
C ARG A 164 -6.19 -2.59 8.63
N LYS A 165 -7.17 -3.48 8.81
CA LYS A 165 -8.46 -3.14 9.42
C LYS A 165 -8.28 -2.72 10.89
N TYR A 166 -9.16 -1.84 11.35
CA TYR A 166 -9.27 -1.40 12.75
C TYR A 166 -10.65 -1.75 13.30
N PRO A 167 -10.84 -1.70 14.63
CA PRO A 167 -12.15 -1.96 15.22
C PRO A 167 -13.23 -1.07 14.57
N GLY A 168 -14.27 -1.69 14.03
CA GLY A 168 -15.38 -0.99 13.38
C GLY A 168 -15.13 -0.57 11.93
N THR A 169 -14.01 -0.94 11.31
CA THR A 169 -13.74 -0.62 9.89
C THR A 169 -13.71 -1.87 9.03
N LYS A 170 -14.26 -1.74 7.81
CA LYS A 170 -14.13 -2.68 6.71
C LYS A 170 -12.90 -2.36 5.88
N ARG A 171 -12.61 -1.06 5.69
CA ARG A 171 -11.39 -0.59 5.03
C ARG A 171 -10.17 -0.75 5.94
N MET A 172 -9.01 -0.76 5.31
CA MET A 172 -7.71 -0.80 5.95
C MET A 172 -7.09 0.61 5.97
N TYR A 173 -6.48 0.97 7.10
CA TYR A 173 -5.82 2.26 7.26
C TYR A 173 -4.32 2.09 7.55
N GLY A 174 -3.49 2.90 6.88
CA GLY A 174 -2.04 2.83 7.05
C GLY A 174 -1.54 3.52 8.32
N THR A 175 -0.65 2.85 9.04
CA THR A 175 0.02 3.41 10.23
C THR A 175 1.53 3.21 10.25
N ARG A 176 2.08 2.61 9.20
CA ARG A 176 3.52 2.40 9.02
C ARG A 176 3.87 2.31 7.54
N GLY A 177 5.16 2.41 7.25
CA GLY A 177 5.69 2.39 5.88
C GLY A 177 6.52 3.64 5.63
N ASN A 178 6.63 4.03 4.37
CA ASN A 178 7.33 5.24 3.97
C ASN A 178 6.55 6.46 4.51
N SER A 179 7.15 7.21 5.43
CA SER A 179 6.52 8.36 6.08
C SER A 179 7.05 9.68 5.52
N PHE A 180 8.32 9.95 5.74
CA PHE A 180 9.09 11.00 5.08
C PHE A 180 9.97 10.38 4.01
N VAL A 181 9.88 10.89 2.78
CA VAL A 181 10.70 10.43 1.66
C VAL A 181 11.34 11.65 1.02
N ALA A 182 12.63 11.54 0.69
CA ALA A 182 13.35 12.56 -0.05
C ALA A 182 14.27 11.95 -1.11
N PHE A 183 14.31 12.57 -2.27
CA PHE A 183 15.29 12.31 -3.32
C PHE A 183 16.23 13.50 -3.40
N VAL A 184 17.53 13.26 -3.31
CA VAL A 184 18.54 14.32 -3.21
C VAL A 184 19.63 14.10 -4.24
N GLU A 185 19.96 15.15 -4.99
CA GLU A 185 21.04 15.18 -5.96
C GLU A 185 22.10 16.17 -5.48
N PHE A 186 23.32 15.65 -5.27
CA PHE A 186 24.48 16.42 -4.85
C PHE A 186 25.26 16.89 -6.08
N GLY A 187 24.98 18.10 -6.55
CA GLY A 187 25.75 18.81 -7.56
C GLY A 187 26.29 20.14 -7.02
N ASP A 188 26.73 21.04 -7.91
CA ASP A 188 27.20 22.38 -7.54
C ASP A 188 26.13 23.20 -6.77
N ARG A 189 24.85 22.98 -7.12
CA ARG A 189 23.69 23.29 -6.26
C ARG A 189 23.00 21.99 -5.87
N LEU A 190 22.59 21.90 -4.61
CA LEU A 190 21.78 20.83 -4.06
C LEU A 190 20.35 20.93 -4.62
N SER A 191 19.85 19.84 -5.15
CA SER A 191 18.44 19.72 -5.56
C SER A 191 17.81 18.57 -4.80
N ALA A 192 16.65 18.80 -4.20
CA ALA A 192 15.89 17.73 -3.59
C ALA A 192 14.39 17.92 -3.73
N HIS A 193 13.70 16.79 -3.71
CA HIS A 193 12.25 16.72 -3.63
C HIS A 193 11.90 15.88 -2.40
N SER A 194 10.93 16.31 -1.61
CA SER A 194 10.48 15.58 -0.42
C SER A 194 8.96 15.52 -0.32
N ILE A 195 8.49 14.59 0.49
CA ILE A 195 7.08 14.47 0.84
C ILE A 195 6.97 13.92 2.27
N SER A 196 5.93 14.36 2.98
CA SER A 196 5.48 13.76 4.24
C SER A 196 4.05 13.24 4.04
N THR A 197 3.69 12.12 4.66
CA THR A 197 2.37 11.48 4.50
C THR A 197 1.18 12.37 4.88
N GLY A 198 1.38 13.35 5.76
CA GLY A 198 0.32 14.22 6.27
C GLY A 198 0.56 15.68 5.92
N GLY A 199 0.86 16.49 6.91
CA GLY A 199 1.20 17.90 6.70
C GLY A 199 2.23 18.37 7.73
N GLY A 200 2.61 19.64 7.66
CA GLY A 200 3.57 20.26 8.58
C GLY A 200 3.02 20.62 9.96
N SER A 201 1.73 20.37 10.21
CA SER A 201 1.02 20.76 11.43
C SER A 201 0.27 19.59 12.06
N ASP A 202 0.16 19.59 13.38
CA ASP A 202 -0.71 18.71 14.17
C ASP A 202 -2.06 19.35 14.51
N ASN A 203 -2.20 20.68 14.40
CA ASN A 203 -3.47 21.38 14.56
C ASN A 203 -4.45 21.03 13.40
N PRO A 204 -5.63 20.43 13.67
CA PRO A 204 -6.61 20.04 12.65
C PRO A 204 -7.26 21.22 11.92
N GLN A 205 -7.15 22.44 12.47
CA GLN A 205 -7.64 23.66 11.84
C GLN A 205 -6.57 24.33 10.96
N SER A 206 -5.34 23.82 10.95
CA SER A 206 -4.28 24.33 10.08
C SER A 206 -4.48 23.83 8.67
N LYS A 207 -4.30 24.71 7.68
CA LYS A 207 -4.21 24.28 6.27
C LYS A 207 -3.07 23.30 6.02
N HIS A 208 -2.08 23.25 6.92
CA HIS A 208 -0.95 22.31 6.85
C HIS A 208 -1.16 21.04 7.68
N PHE A 209 -2.41 20.70 8.03
CA PHE A 209 -2.71 19.47 8.76
C PHE A 209 -2.52 18.22 7.89
N ASP A 210 -3.04 18.22 6.66
CA ASP A 210 -3.00 17.09 5.74
C ASP A 210 -2.74 17.50 4.28
N ASP A 211 -2.18 18.69 4.07
CA ASP A 211 -1.94 19.29 2.74
C ASP A 211 -1.00 18.50 1.82
N GLN A 212 -0.21 17.57 2.35
CA GLN A 212 0.65 16.68 1.55
C GLN A 212 0.09 15.26 1.41
N ALA A 213 -1.05 14.94 2.03
CA ALA A 213 -1.56 13.57 2.05
C ALA A 213 -1.97 13.05 0.66
N GLN A 214 -2.62 13.89 -0.14
CA GLN A 214 -2.97 13.52 -1.52
C GLN A 214 -1.71 13.39 -2.38
N MET A 215 -0.79 14.36 -2.30
CA MET A 215 0.51 14.28 -3.00
C MET A 215 1.27 13.01 -2.63
N TYR A 216 1.30 12.63 -1.35
CA TYR A 216 1.89 11.39 -0.89
C TYR A 216 1.25 10.17 -1.57
N ALA A 217 -0.09 10.07 -1.55
CA ALA A 217 -0.82 8.96 -2.16
C ALA A 217 -0.56 8.87 -3.68
N ASP A 218 -0.34 10.02 -4.33
CA ASP A 218 -0.05 10.13 -5.75
C ASP A 218 1.42 9.93 -6.10
N ALA A 219 2.32 9.82 -5.11
CA ALA A 219 3.78 9.82 -5.29
C ALA A 219 4.30 11.12 -5.94
N GLU A 220 3.66 12.23 -5.60
CA GLU A 220 4.07 13.59 -5.95
C GLU A 220 4.91 14.19 -4.81
N PHE A 221 5.91 14.97 -5.19
CA PHE A 221 6.90 15.49 -4.25
C PHE A 221 7.06 16.99 -4.44
N LYS A 222 7.12 17.71 -3.32
CA LYS A 222 7.43 19.13 -3.33
C LYS A 222 8.94 19.34 -3.41
N GLN A 223 9.35 20.40 -4.09
CA GLN A 223 10.76 20.82 -4.08
C GLN A 223 11.17 21.25 -2.67
N VAL A 224 12.37 20.83 -2.24
CA VAL A 224 12.98 21.30 -0.99
C VAL A 224 13.69 22.63 -1.26
N ARG A 225 13.38 23.63 -0.45
CA ARG A 225 13.96 24.97 -0.53
C ARG A 225 15.13 25.06 0.44
N PHE A 226 16.34 24.85 -0.06
CA PHE A 226 17.56 24.93 0.75
C PHE A 226 18.14 26.34 0.83
N TYR A 227 17.92 27.13 -0.22
CA TYR A 227 18.59 28.42 -0.38
C TYR A 227 17.71 29.55 0.11
N ARG A 228 18.36 30.59 0.63
CA ARG A 228 17.69 31.72 1.28
C ARG A 228 16.67 32.36 0.36
N GLU A 229 17.04 32.59 -0.89
CA GLU A 229 16.17 33.19 -1.90
C GLU A 229 14.90 32.34 -2.16
N ASP A 230 15.03 31.01 -2.16
CA ASP A 230 13.89 30.10 -2.34
C ASP A 230 12.98 30.15 -1.10
N VAL A 231 13.57 30.16 0.10
CA VAL A 231 12.83 30.23 1.37
C VAL A 231 12.10 31.55 1.52
N GLU A 232 12.76 32.68 1.23
CA GLU A 232 12.18 34.02 1.33
C GLU A 232 11.05 34.24 0.31
N ALA A 233 11.19 33.68 -0.91
CA ALA A 233 10.16 33.80 -1.95
C ALA A 233 8.84 33.09 -1.61
N ASP A 234 8.86 32.08 -0.74
CA ASP A 234 7.67 31.31 -0.35
C ASP A 234 7.36 31.39 1.15
N ALA A 235 7.94 32.35 1.86
CA ALA A 235 7.69 32.51 3.28
C ALA A 235 6.25 32.96 3.55
N GLU A 236 5.47 32.15 4.26
CA GLU A 236 4.13 32.55 4.71
C GLU A 236 4.16 33.40 5.98
N LYS A 237 5.18 33.20 6.81
CA LYS A 237 5.38 33.91 8.08
C LYS A 237 6.86 34.02 8.39
N ALA A 238 7.28 35.21 8.80
CA ALA A 238 8.58 35.43 9.44
C ALA A 238 8.41 35.42 10.96
N TYR A 239 9.41 34.88 11.66
CA TYR A 239 9.46 34.88 13.12
C TYR A 239 10.80 35.45 13.58
N HIS A 240 10.75 36.40 14.50
CA HIS A 240 11.91 36.92 15.20
C HIS A 240 11.82 36.53 16.67
N PRO A 241 12.65 35.59 17.14
CA PRO A 241 12.64 35.19 18.54
C PRO A 241 12.90 36.37 19.48
N GLY A 242 11.96 36.65 20.39
CA GLY A 242 12.07 37.71 21.38
C GLY A 242 11.36 39.02 21.02
N GLU A 243 10.79 39.11 19.81
CA GLU A 243 9.82 40.14 19.42
C GLU A 243 8.37 39.66 19.60
#